data_AF-A0A419HM32-F1
#
_entry.id   AF-A0A419HM32-F1
#
_cell.length_a   1.000
_cell.length_b   1.000
_cell.length_c   1.000
_cell.angle_alpha   90.00
_cell.angle_beta   90.00
_cell.angle_gamma   90.00
#
_symmetry.space_group_name_H-M   'P 1'
#
loop_
_entity.id
_entity.type
_entity.pdbx_description
1 polymer ?
#
loop_
_entity_poly.entity_id
_entity_poly.type
_entity_poly.pdbx_seq_one_letter_code
_entity_poly.pdbx_strand_id
1 'polypeptide(L)' 'MTATTRDRLGRRRTSSHNTCTYYDTHHGRYLFTFSKEPGHNRYINVAPARPQTMITQLHALLHNLH' A
#
# COMPACT_ATOMS: atom_id res chain seq x y z
N MET A 1 2.70 6.07 0.00
CA MET A 1 2.05 5.76 -1.30
C MET A 1 0.68 5.17 -1.04
N THR A 2 -0.30 5.65 -1.80
CA THR A 2 -1.70 5.25 -1.72
C THR A 2 -2.24 5.09 -3.14
N ALA A 3 -3.17 4.16 -3.35
CA ALA A 3 -3.84 4.00 -4.63
C ALA A 3 -5.26 4.57 -4.57
N THR A 4 -5.72 5.16 -5.67
CA THR A 4 -7.06 5.75 -5.78
C THR A 4 -7.53 5.64 -7.22
N THR A 5 -8.77 5.20 -7.42
CA THR A 5 -9.44 5.26 -8.72
C THR A 5 -10.46 6.39 -8.74
N ARG A 6 -10.72 6.93 -9.94
CA ARG A 6 -11.74 7.95 -10.18
C ARG A 6 -12.59 7.48 -11.36
N ASP A 7 -13.89 7.35 -11.16
CA ASP A 7 -14.78 7.16 -12.30
C ASP A 7 -14.95 8.49 -13.06
N ARG A 8 -15.05 8.40 -14.39
CA ARG A 8 -15.25 9.59 -15.24
C ARG A 8 -16.71 10.03 -15.31
N LEU A 9 -17.63 9.12 -15.00
CA LEU A 9 -19.08 9.28 -15.21
C LEU A 9 -19.82 9.82 -13.97
N GLY A 10 -19.40 9.47 -12.76
CA GLY A 10 -20.03 9.84 -11.49
C GLY A 10 -19.21 10.79 -10.61
N ARG A 11 -17.99 11.18 -11.03
CA ARG A 11 -17.02 11.95 -10.23
C ARG A 11 -16.69 11.30 -8.88
N ARG A 12 -16.95 9.99 -8.74
CA ARG A 12 -16.73 9.26 -7.48
C ARG A 12 -15.27 8.85 -7.40
N ARG A 13 -14.66 9.12 -6.24
CA ARG A 13 -13.30 8.67 -5.90
C ARG A 13 -13.41 7.49 -4.94
N THR A 14 -12.69 6.41 -5.24
CA THR A 14 -12.52 5.27 -4.34
C THR A 14 -11.04 5.14 -4.02
N SER A 15 -10.69 5.24 -2.74
CA SER A 15 -9.33 5.06 -2.24
C SER A 15 -9.26 3.76 -1.46
N SER A 16 -8.21 2.98 -1.67
CA SER A 16 -7.94 1.84 -0.78
C SER A 16 -7.55 2.35 0.61
N HIS A 17 -8.02 1.67 1.66
CA HIS A 17 -7.56 1.93 3.02
C HIS A 17 -6.14 1.36 3.28
N ASN A 18 -5.60 0.59 2.33
CA ASN A 18 -4.24 0.08 2.41
C ASN A 18 -3.26 1.17 1.96
N THR A 19 -2.24 1.40 2.78
CA THR A 19 -1.17 2.36 2.49
C THR A 19 0.16 1.67 2.69
N CYS A 20 1.17 2.13 1.95
CA CYS A 20 2.55 1.69 2.17
C CYS A 20 3.50 2.87 2.14
N THR A 21 4.59 2.80 2.90
CA THR A 21 5.59 3.86 2.97
C THR A 21 6.97 3.26 2.71
N TYR A 22 7.77 3.95 1.92
CA TYR A 22 9.17 3.59 1.68
C TYR A 22 10.06 4.56 2.44
N TYR A 23 11.01 4.04 3.21
CA TYR A 23 12.01 4.84 3.90
C TYR A 23 13.41 4.44 3.43
N ASP A 24 14.18 5.44 3.03
CA ASP A 24 15.59 5.29 2.73
C ASP A 24 16.40 5.51 4.01
N THR A 25 17.28 4.58 4.31
CA THR A 25 18.20 4.62 5.45
C THR A 25 19.62 4.39 4.96
N HIS A 26 20.59 4.61 5.84
CA HIS A 26 21.99 4.24 5.56
C HIS A 26 22.19 2.72 5.38
N HIS A 27 21.25 1.90 5.83
CA HIS A 27 21.23 0.45 5.63
C HIS A 27 20.41 0.01 4.40
N GLY A 28 19.92 0.97 3.60
CA GLY A 28 19.11 0.71 2.40
C GLY A 28 17.64 1.10 2.59
N ARG A 29 16.81 0.69 1.63
CA ARG A 29 15.39 1.03 1.57
C ARG A 29 14.52 -0.01 2.25
N TYR A 30 13.59 0.45 3.07
CA TYR A 30 12.59 -0.39 3.74
C TYR A 30 11.18 0.00 3.34
N LEU A 31 10.33 -1.01 3.24
CA LEU A 31 8.90 -0.92 3.01
C LEU A 31 8.16 -1.14 4.33
N PHE A 32 7.25 -0.23 4.64
CA PHE A 32 6.33 -0.30 5.75
C PHE A 32 4.90 -0.45 5.20
N THR A 33 4.18 -1.48 5.64
CA THR A 33 2.78 -1.71 5.26
C THR A 33 1.91 -1.92 6.49
N PHE A 34 0.61 -1.72 6.33
CA PHE A 34 -0.36 -2.04 7.36
C PHE A 34 -1.17 -3.26 6.93
N SER A 35 -1.27 -4.27 7.78
CA SER A 35 -2.30 -5.31 7.67
C SER A 35 -3.45 -4.96 8.61
N LYS A 36 -4.68 -5.02 8.08
CA LYS A 36 -5.89 -4.88 8.88
C LYS A 36 -6.65 -6.20 8.80
N GLU A 37 -6.68 -6.93 9.90
CA GLU A 37 -7.65 -8.01 10.08
C GLU A 37 -8.96 -7.40 10.61
N PRO A 38 -10.13 -7.82 10.10
CA PRO A 38 -11.41 -7.34 10.61
C PRO A 38 -11.52 -7.56 12.13
N GLY A 39 -11.79 -6.48 12.87
CA GLY A 39 -11.94 -6.54 14.34
C GLY A 39 -10.64 -6.52 15.16
N HIS A 40 -9.47 -6.30 14.55
CA HIS A 40 -8.18 -6.32 15.25
C HIS A 40 -7.39 -5.01 15.09
N ASN A 41 -6.37 -4.85 15.95
CA ASN A 41 -5.40 -3.75 15.91
C ASN A 41 -4.64 -3.74 14.57
N ARG A 42 -4.24 -2.55 14.11
CA ARG A 42 -3.42 -2.41 12.89
C ARG A 42 -1.99 -2.83 13.21
N TYR A 43 -1.48 -3.82 12.49
CA TYR A 43 -0.07 -4.21 12.56
C TYR A 43 0.74 -3.47 11.51
N ILE A 44 1.96 -3.09 11.87
CA ILE A 44 2.94 -2.51 10.95
C ILE A 44 3.91 -3.62 10.57
N ASN A 45 3.95 -3.95 9.28
CA ASN A 45 4.92 -4.89 8.74
C ASN A 45 6.08 -4.12 8.12
N VAL A 46 7.31 -4.59 8.35
CA VAL A 46 8.53 -3.98 7.83
C VAL A 46 9.31 -5.01 7.02
N ALA A 47 9.68 -4.67 5.79
CA ALA A 47 10.45 -5.54 4.90
C ALA A 47 11.49 -4.74 4.09
N PRO A 48 12.60 -5.35 3.64
CA PRO A 48 13.47 -4.72 2.67
C PRO A 48 12.71 -4.39 1.37
N ALA A 49 12.85 -3.17 0.88
CA ALA A 49 12.15 -2.72 -0.33
C ALA A 49 12.91 -3.11 -1.60
N ARG A 50 13.05 -4.42 -1.83
CA ARG A 50 13.60 -4.94 -3.09
C ARG A 50 12.65 -4.61 -4.25
N PRO A 51 13.15 -4.49 -5.50
CA PRO A 51 12.31 -4.19 -6.65
C PRO A 51 11.08 -5.10 -6.77
N GLN A 52 11.25 -6.41 -6.53
CA GLN A 52 10.15 -7.38 -6.55
C GLN A 52 9.10 -7.07 -5.47
N THR A 53 9.52 -6.78 -4.24
CA THR A 53 8.64 -6.40 -3.13
C THR A 53 7.85 -5.13 -3.45
N MET A 54 8.48 -4.15 -4.10
CA MET A 54 7.82 -2.90 -4.53
C MET A 54 6.75 -3.18 -5.59
N ILE A 55 7.06 -4.00 -6.59
CA ILE A 55 6.14 -4.40 -7.67
C ILE A 55 4.94 -5.15 -7.08
N THR A 56 5.19 -6.16 -6.24
CA THR A 56 4.12 -6.91 -5.55
C THR A 56 3.22 -5.99 -4.74
N GLN A 57 3.79 -5.04 -3.98
CA GLN A 57 3.00 -4.10 -3.19
C GLN A 57 2.19 -3.16 -4.07
N LEU A 58 2.73 -2.72 -5.21
CA LEU A 58 2.00 -1.89 -6.17
C LEU A 58 0.78 -2.65 -6.73
N HIS A 59 0.96 -3.89 -7.17
CA HIS A 59 -0.15 -4.72 -7.64
C HIS A 59 -1.21 -4.95 -6.55
N ALA A 60 -0.78 -5.22 -5.31
CA ALA A 60 -1.69 -5.38 -4.19
C ALA A 60 -2.51 -4.10 -3.90
N LEU A 61 -1.90 -2.92 -4.02
CA LEU A 61 -2.62 -1.65 -3.85
C LEU A 61 -3.66 -1.43 -4.96
N LEU A 62 -3.33 -1.77 -6.21
CA LEU A 62 -4.25 -1.63 -7.34
C LEU A 62 -5.40 -2.63 -7.29
N HIS A 63 -5.13 -3.88 -6.93
CA HIS A 63 -6.16 -4.92 -6.77
C HIS A 63 -7.20 -4.56 -5.69
N ASN A 64 -6.84 -3.74 -4.71
CA ASN A 64 -7.75 -3.33 -3.64
C ASN A 64 -8.55 -2.05 -3.98
N LEU A 65 -8.59 -1.64 -5.26
CA LEU A 65 -9.41 -0.51 -5.73
C LEU A 65 -10.76 -0.93 -6.34
N HIS A 66 -11.09 -2.23 -6.28
CA HIS A 66 -12.31 -2.82 -6.81
C HIS A 66 -13.51 -2.57 -5.89
#